data_AF-A0A5M6A5B7-F1
#
_entry.id   AF-A0A5M6A5B7-F1
#
_cell.length_a   1.000
_cell.length_b   1.000
_cell.length_c   1.000
_cell.angle_alpha   90.00
_cell.angle_beta   90.00
_cell.angle_gamma   90.00
#
_symmetry.space_group_name_H-M   'P 1'
#
loop_
_entity.id
_entity.type
_entity.pdbx_description
1 polymer ?
#
loop_
_entity_poly.entity_id
_entity_poly.type
_entity_poly.pdbx_seq_one_letter_code
_entity_poly.pdbx_strand_id
1 'polypeptide(L)'
;MNKRILSVFVFSAALLSIQAQDRKGGISDAMLNQIKQSYEGTSADKALRNAIGNNDIRKLALNQENLTGMDTHFSVKVNSKGITDQKSSGRCWLFTGLNVMRAKAIGKYGFQSFEFSEIYPFFWDQLEKANLFLQGIIDTRDKPLNDKTVEWLFQHPLSDGGTFTGVADIVGKYGLVPKEAMPETNSSDNTSRMANLISLKLKEYGLQLRDLASNGAKPAALDKEKTAMLGTIYRMLVLNLGVPPTEFDYVRKDAQGNPAETEHHTPMSFLKKYGDENLLTNYVMVMNDPSREYYKCYEIDYDRHRYDGKNWTYVNLPVEDIKEMAITSLKDSTMMYFSCDVGKFLNSERGLLDVKNYDYESLMGTTFNMDKKQRIQTFSSGSSHAMTLMAVDLNKDGKPVKWMVENSWGPTSGYQGHLIMTDEWFDEYMFRLVLETKYVPAKVMDIFKQKPIRLPAWDPMFAEEY
;
A
#
# COMPACT_ATOMS: atom_id res chain seq x y z
N MET A 1 -6.54 -71.06 -60.37
CA MET A 1 -7.88 -70.50 -60.12
C MET A 1 -7.73 -69.32 -59.17
N ASN A 2 -8.27 -68.16 -59.57
CA ASN A 2 -8.56 -66.92 -58.81
C ASN A 2 -8.98 -67.17 -57.33
N LYS A 3 -8.80 -66.30 -56.30
CA LYS A 3 -8.97 -64.82 -56.21
C LYS A 3 -8.55 -64.31 -54.79
N ARG A 4 -8.04 -63.06 -54.67
CA ARG A 4 -8.07 -62.08 -53.53
C ARG A 4 -7.38 -62.47 -52.20
N ILE A 5 -6.59 -61.59 -51.58
CA ILE A 5 -7.06 -60.55 -50.62
C ILE A 5 -6.05 -59.37 -50.51
N LEU A 6 -6.63 -58.19 -50.27
CA LEU A 6 -6.08 -56.84 -50.06
C LEU A 6 -5.40 -56.64 -48.69
N SER A 7 -4.42 -55.72 -48.64
CA SER A 7 -4.13 -54.65 -47.65
C SER A 7 -3.99 -55.02 -46.14
N VAL A 8 -3.21 -54.34 -45.29
CA VAL A 8 -3.19 -52.90 -44.97
C VAL A 8 -1.91 -52.59 -44.14
N PHE A 9 -1.20 -51.51 -44.51
CA PHE A 9 -0.28 -50.76 -43.65
C PHE A 9 -1.11 -49.91 -42.66
N VAL A 10 -0.86 -50.00 -41.36
CA VAL A 10 -1.30 -48.97 -40.39
C VAL A 10 -0.10 -48.47 -39.60
N PHE A 11 0.51 -47.41 -40.10
CA PHE A 11 1.31 -46.50 -39.29
C PHE A 11 0.35 -45.53 -38.61
N SER A 12 0.08 -45.73 -37.32
CA SER A 12 -0.61 -44.75 -36.49
C SER A 12 0.36 -43.61 -36.20
N ALA A 13 0.33 -42.56 -37.03
CA ALA A 13 0.96 -41.30 -36.73
C ALA A 13 0.19 -40.62 -35.58
N ALA A 14 0.82 -40.54 -34.41
CA ALA A 14 0.32 -39.75 -33.29
C ALA A 14 0.27 -38.27 -33.71
N LEU A 15 -0.94 -37.74 -33.81
CA LEU A 15 -1.20 -36.31 -33.94
C LEU A 15 -0.82 -35.62 -32.63
N LEU A 16 0.42 -35.13 -32.56
CA LEU A 16 0.79 -34.05 -31.64
C LEU A 16 0.12 -32.78 -32.17
N SER A 17 -1.07 -32.46 -31.66
CA SER A 17 -1.65 -31.13 -31.81
C SER A 17 -0.85 -30.16 -30.95
N ILE A 18 0.30 -29.73 -31.47
CA ILE A 18 0.98 -28.50 -31.07
C ILE A 18 0.04 -27.39 -31.53
N GLN A 19 -0.80 -26.87 -30.63
CA GLN A 19 -1.42 -25.57 -30.84
C GLN A 19 -0.34 -24.50 -30.72
N ALA A 20 0.53 -24.41 -31.73
CA ALA A 20 1.29 -23.19 -31.97
C ALA A 20 0.25 -22.11 -32.22
N GLN A 21 0.34 -20.97 -31.51
CA GLN A 21 -0.47 -19.79 -31.84
C GLN A 21 -0.42 -19.57 -33.36
N ASP A 22 -1.59 -19.41 -33.98
CA ASP A 22 -1.70 -19.23 -35.44
C ASP A 22 -0.75 -18.11 -35.88
N ARG A 23 0.08 -18.35 -36.91
CA ARG A 23 1.14 -17.42 -37.36
C ARG A 23 0.59 -16.05 -37.77
N LYS A 24 -0.74 -15.91 -37.90
CA LYS A 24 -1.46 -14.70 -38.29
C LYS A 24 -1.36 -13.53 -37.31
N GLY A 25 -0.85 -13.75 -36.10
CA GLY A 25 -0.62 -12.68 -35.11
C GLY A 25 0.83 -12.19 -34.97
N GLY A 26 1.79 -12.79 -35.67
CA GLY A 26 3.21 -12.43 -35.57
C GLY A 26 3.61 -11.21 -36.42
N ILE A 27 4.74 -10.59 -36.08
CA ILE A 27 5.36 -9.56 -36.92
C ILE A 27 5.93 -10.26 -38.16
N SER A 28 5.29 -10.07 -39.31
CA SER A 28 5.78 -10.57 -40.60
C SER A 28 6.96 -9.74 -41.11
N ASP A 29 7.75 -10.27 -42.04
CA ASP A 29 8.87 -9.52 -42.65
C ASP A 29 8.39 -8.22 -43.33
N ALA A 30 7.22 -8.26 -43.98
CA ALA A 30 6.61 -7.09 -44.58
C ALA A 30 6.23 -6.05 -43.51
N MET A 31 5.62 -6.48 -42.40
CA MET A 31 5.28 -5.61 -41.27
C MET A 31 6.53 -5.03 -40.62
N LEU A 32 7.58 -5.84 -40.38
CA LEU A 32 8.83 -5.37 -39.80
C LEU A 32 9.51 -4.32 -40.68
N ASN A 33 9.49 -4.50 -42.01
CA ASN A 33 10.03 -3.52 -42.94
C ASN A 33 9.24 -2.21 -42.87
N GLN A 34 7.91 -2.27 -42.74
CA GLN A 34 7.07 -1.08 -42.53
C GLN A 34 7.37 -0.40 -41.18
N ILE A 35 7.52 -1.17 -40.09
CA ILE A 35 7.88 -0.65 -38.77
C ILE A 35 9.23 0.07 -38.82
N LYS A 36 10.24 -0.52 -39.48
CA LYS A 36 11.57 0.11 -39.61
C LYS A 36 11.52 1.44 -40.36
N GLN A 37 10.58 1.61 -41.30
CA GLN A 37 10.39 2.86 -42.02
C GLN A 37 9.83 3.99 -41.15
N SER A 38 9.24 3.69 -39.98
CA SER A 38 8.79 4.73 -39.05
C SER A 38 9.93 5.42 -38.29
N TYR A 39 11.14 4.86 -38.33
CA TYR A 39 12.34 5.49 -37.78
C TYR A 39 13.15 6.10 -38.92
N GLU A 40 13.10 7.44 -39.05
CA GLU A 40 13.80 8.15 -40.12
C GLU A 40 15.32 8.14 -39.94
N GLY A 41 15.79 8.06 -38.69
CA GLY A 41 17.23 8.04 -38.38
C GLY A 41 17.91 9.38 -38.68
N THR A 42 17.18 10.48 -38.50
CA THR A 42 17.67 11.85 -38.68
C THR A 42 18.85 12.15 -37.75
N SER A 43 19.53 13.29 -37.97
CA SER A 43 20.55 13.77 -37.04
C SER A 43 19.99 14.00 -35.63
N ALA A 44 18.74 14.46 -35.53
CA ALA A 44 18.02 14.62 -34.26
C ALA A 44 17.77 13.25 -33.59
N ASP A 45 17.25 12.26 -34.32
CA ASP A 45 17.02 10.91 -33.78
C ASP A 45 18.32 10.26 -33.28
N LYS A 46 19.40 10.42 -34.05
CA LYS A 46 20.73 9.91 -33.66
C LYS A 46 21.24 10.59 -32.39
N ALA A 47 21.04 11.90 -32.27
CA ALA A 47 21.41 12.65 -31.06
C ALA A 47 20.57 12.19 -29.85
N LEU A 48 19.25 12.08 -29.98
CA LEU A 48 18.35 11.59 -28.94
C LEU A 48 18.71 10.16 -28.51
N ARG A 49 18.94 9.25 -29.47
CA ARG A 49 19.36 7.87 -29.20
C ARG A 49 20.68 7.82 -28.44
N ASN A 50 21.66 8.64 -28.81
CA ASN A 50 22.94 8.71 -28.11
C ASN A 50 22.77 9.28 -26.69
N ALA A 51 21.93 10.29 -26.50
CA ALA A 51 21.63 10.87 -25.20
C ALA A 51 20.93 9.86 -24.29
N ILE A 52 19.82 9.27 -24.73
CA ILE A 52 19.05 8.26 -23.99
C ILE A 52 19.91 7.02 -23.70
N GLY A 53 20.70 6.55 -24.67
CA GLY A 53 21.53 5.36 -24.49
C GLY A 53 22.69 5.49 -23.49
N ASN A 54 23.04 6.72 -23.08
CA ASN A 54 24.15 6.98 -22.14
C ASN A 54 23.70 7.64 -20.83
N ASN A 55 22.41 7.93 -20.63
CA ASN A 55 21.91 8.67 -19.47
C ASN A 55 20.60 8.07 -18.92
N ASP A 56 20.27 8.44 -17.69
CA ASP A 56 18.94 8.19 -17.12
C ASP A 56 17.89 9.04 -17.86
N ILE A 57 16.89 8.37 -18.43
CA ILE A 57 15.78 8.99 -19.13
C ILE A 57 15.04 10.02 -18.27
N ARG A 58 14.91 9.81 -16.94
CA ARG A 58 14.24 10.75 -16.04
C ARG A 58 14.97 12.09 -15.99
N LYS A 59 16.31 12.07 -16.07
CA LYS A 59 17.14 13.29 -16.08
C LYS A 59 16.99 14.05 -17.40
N LEU A 60 16.86 13.33 -18.51
CA LEU A 60 16.63 13.93 -19.83
C LEU A 60 15.22 14.50 -19.97
N ALA A 61 14.23 13.85 -19.36
CA ALA A 61 12.83 14.28 -19.40
C ALA A 61 12.50 15.35 -18.33
N LEU A 62 13.42 15.69 -17.43
CA LEU A 62 13.15 16.68 -16.37
C LEU A 62 12.74 18.02 -17.00
N ASN A 63 11.51 18.44 -16.74
CA ASN A 63 10.95 19.65 -17.34
C ASN A 63 11.58 20.91 -16.71
N GLN A 64 12.42 21.59 -17.48
CA GLN A 64 13.12 22.80 -17.06
C GLN A 64 12.17 23.96 -16.77
N GLU A 65 11.04 24.05 -17.47
CA GLU A 65 10.03 25.08 -17.22
C GLU A 65 9.38 24.91 -15.83
N ASN A 66 9.35 23.67 -15.31
CA ASN A 66 8.84 23.36 -13.98
C ASN A 66 9.87 23.54 -12.85
N LEU A 67 11.12 23.92 -13.16
CA LEU A 67 12.18 24.13 -12.16
C LEU A 67 12.14 25.51 -11.49
N THR A 68 11.13 26.33 -11.78
CA THR A 68 10.86 27.56 -11.03
C THR A 68 10.74 27.28 -9.54
N GLY A 69 11.03 28.28 -8.71
CA GLY A 69 11.03 28.15 -7.24
C GLY A 69 9.74 27.49 -6.72
N MET A 70 9.90 26.54 -5.80
CA MET A 70 8.78 25.88 -5.13
C MET A 70 8.30 26.76 -3.99
N ASP A 71 7.09 27.31 -4.10
CA ASP A 71 6.49 28.03 -2.99
C ASP A 71 6.15 27.05 -1.85
N THR A 72 6.75 27.26 -0.69
CA THR A 72 6.59 26.40 0.50
C THR A 72 5.65 26.99 1.56
N HIS A 73 5.00 28.13 1.26
CA HIS A 73 3.97 28.71 2.10
C HIS A 73 2.67 27.90 2.02
N PHE A 74 1.95 27.78 3.13
CA PHE A 74 0.62 27.14 3.20
C PHE A 74 -0.29 27.95 4.10
N SER A 75 -1.47 28.31 3.60
CA SER A 75 -2.52 29.00 4.35
C SER A 75 -3.04 28.22 5.57
N VAL A 76 -3.04 26.88 5.50
CA VAL A 76 -3.48 25.98 6.57
C VAL A 76 -2.45 24.86 6.73
N LYS A 77 -1.86 24.72 7.92
CA LYS A 77 -0.87 23.68 8.23
C LYS A 77 -1.05 23.18 9.67
N VAL A 78 -1.14 21.86 9.82
CA VAL A 78 -1.24 21.20 11.12
C VAL A 78 0.10 21.30 11.87
N ASN A 79 0.05 21.57 13.16
CA ASN A 79 1.24 21.54 14.02
C ASN A 79 1.60 20.09 14.36
N SER A 80 2.70 19.60 13.80
CA SER A 80 3.28 18.29 14.08
C SER A 80 4.80 18.42 14.17
N LYS A 81 5.43 17.47 14.86
CA LYS A 81 6.88 17.41 15.06
C LYS A 81 7.38 15.98 14.92
N GLY A 82 8.64 15.87 14.52
CA GLY A 82 9.27 14.60 14.20
C GLY A 82 9.01 14.20 12.75
N ILE A 83 10.00 13.57 12.13
CA ILE A 83 9.87 12.90 10.83
C ILE A 83 10.37 11.49 11.04
N THR A 84 9.57 10.51 10.64
CA THR A 84 9.89 9.09 10.76
C THR A 84 10.58 8.57 9.51
N ASP A 85 11.20 7.40 9.61
CA ASP A 85 11.90 6.76 8.50
C ASP A 85 11.67 5.25 8.52
N GLN A 86 10.90 4.75 7.56
CA GLN A 86 10.60 3.32 7.40
C GLN A 86 11.76 2.51 6.82
N LYS A 87 12.81 3.19 6.34
CA LYS A 87 13.97 2.58 5.67
C LYS A 87 13.53 1.68 4.51
N SER A 88 14.13 0.50 4.36
CA SER A 88 13.86 -0.45 3.29
C SER A 88 12.78 -1.46 3.72
N SER A 89 11.60 -0.96 4.03
CA SER A 89 10.43 -1.79 4.42
C SER A 89 9.14 -1.18 3.85
N GLY A 90 8.14 -2.01 3.57
CA GLY A 90 6.83 -1.59 3.05
C GLY A 90 5.84 -1.18 4.15
N ARG A 91 6.31 -0.47 5.18
CA ARG A 91 5.54 -0.15 6.41
C ARG A 91 4.86 1.22 6.37
N CYS A 92 4.82 1.90 5.22
CA CYS A 92 4.31 3.27 5.08
C CYS A 92 2.91 3.48 5.66
N TRP A 93 2.00 2.53 5.47
CA TRP A 93 0.66 2.54 6.05
C TRP A 93 0.67 2.62 7.58
N LEU A 94 1.58 1.88 8.20
CA LEU A 94 1.70 1.79 9.65
C LEU A 94 2.31 3.07 10.22
N PHE A 95 3.41 3.54 9.63
CA PHE A 95 4.01 4.83 9.97
C PHE A 95 2.99 5.96 9.85
N THR A 96 2.23 6.00 8.76
CA THR A 96 1.18 7.00 8.54
C THR A 96 0.07 6.94 9.59
N GLY A 97 -0.46 5.75 9.87
CA GLY A 97 -1.49 5.58 10.91
C GLY A 97 -1.01 5.99 12.30
N LEU A 98 0.24 5.66 12.64
CA LEU A 98 0.87 6.06 13.89
C LEU A 98 1.19 7.57 13.94
N ASN A 99 1.59 8.18 12.82
CA ASN A 99 1.84 9.62 12.71
C ASN A 99 0.57 10.46 12.96
N VAL A 100 -0.59 10.01 12.46
CA VAL A 100 -1.89 10.63 12.77
C VAL A 100 -2.17 10.64 14.28
N MET A 101 -1.95 9.51 14.97
CA MET A 101 -2.10 9.43 16.42
C MET A 101 -1.03 10.24 17.16
N ARG A 102 0.21 10.20 16.69
CA ARG A 102 1.37 10.91 17.26
C ARG A 102 1.14 12.42 17.27
N ALA A 103 0.61 12.98 16.19
CA ALA A 103 0.29 14.40 16.10
C ALA A 103 -0.73 14.83 17.18
N LYS A 104 -1.75 14.01 17.44
CA LYS A 104 -2.72 14.25 18.51
C LYS A 104 -2.08 14.16 19.89
N ALA A 105 -1.22 13.16 20.12
CA ALA A 105 -0.49 13.00 21.37
C ALA A 105 0.42 14.22 21.65
N ILE A 106 1.17 14.67 20.64
CA ILE A 106 2.01 15.86 20.69
C ILE A 106 1.16 17.10 21.04
N GLY A 107 0.04 17.30 20.35
CA GLY A 107 -0.85 18.44 20.60
C GLY A 107 -1.46 18.43 22.01
N LYS A 108 -1.88 17.25 22.50
CA LYS A 108 -2.53 17.09 23.80
C LYS A 108 -1.56 17.21 24.98
N TYR A 109 -0.35 16.67 24.86
CA TYR A 109 0.62 16.59 25.96
C TYR A 109 1.79 17.58 25.84
N GLY A 110 1.87 18.35 24.76
CA GLY A 110 2.91 19.36 24.56
C GLY A 110 4.30 18.77 24.31
N PHE A 111 4.39 17.54 23.80
CA PHE A 111 5.66 16.86 23.57
C PHE A 111 6.54 17.61 22.56
N GLN A 112 7.85 17.67 22.83
CA GLN A 112 8.83 18.25 21.90
C GLN A 112 9.23 17.23 20.82
N SER A 113 9.31 15.95 21.21
CA SER A 113 9.43 14.81 20.32
C SER A 113 8.69 13.63 20.94
N PHE A 114 8.03 12.84 20.11
CA PHE A 114 7.36 11.62 20.52
C PHE A 114 7.17 10.73 19.31
N GLU A 115 7.37 9.42 19.47
CA GLU A 115 7.19 8.44 18.41
C GLU A 115 6.72 7.14 19.04
N PHE A 116 5.69 6.53 18.45
CA PHE A 116 5.29 5.18 18.80
C PHE A 116 6.30 4.19 18.19
N SER A 117 6.46 3.02 18.78
CA SER A 117 7.21 1.94 18.14
C SER A 117 6.42 1.44 16.94
N GLU A 118 6.97 1.54 15.74
CA GLU A 118 6.36 0.96 14.53
C GLU A 118 6.59 -0.55 14.44
N ILE A 119 7.75 -1.03 14.90
CA ILE A 119 8.07 -2.46 14.96
C ILE A 119 7.10 -3.25 15.89
N TYR A 120 6.55 -2.64 16.94
CA TYR A 120 5.62 -3.31 17.85
C TYR A 120 4.32 -3.78 17.16
N PRO A 121 3.50 -2.90 16.56
CA PRO A 121 2.35 -3.33 15.78
C PRO A 121 2.75 -4.12 14.53
N PHE A 122 3.91 -3.84 13.92
CA PHE A 122 4.39 -4.62 12.78
C PHE A 122 4.63 -6.10 13.13
N PHE A 123 5.18 -6.40 14.31
CA PHE A 123 5.34 -7.77 14.78
C PHE A 123 4.01 -8.52 14.78
N TRP A 124 2.98 -7.91 15.38
CA TRP A 124 1.66 -8.51 15.50
C TRP A 124 0.94 -8.62 14.16
N ASP A 125 1.11 -7.62 13.30
CA ASP A 125 0.62 -7.64 11.92
C ASP A 125 1.15 -8.86 11.15
N GLN A 126 2.46 -9.10 11.19
CA GLN A 126 3.06 -10.23 10.49
C GLN A 126 2.59 -11.59 11.03
N LEU A 127 2.38 -11.70 12.35
CA LEU A 127 1.84 -12.91 12.96
C LEU A 127 0.37 -13.14 12.59
N GLU A 128 -0.44 -12.09 12.58
CA GLU A 128 -1.87 -12.17 12.24
C GLU A 128 -2.08 -12.44 10.75
N LYS A 129 -1.27 -11.85 9.86
CA LYS A 129 -1.26 -12.16 8.43
C LYS A 129 -0.86 -13.61 8.16
N ALA A 130 0.14 -14.12 8.89
CA ALA A 130 0.49 -15.55 8.84
C ALA A 130 -0.69 -16.44 9.24
N ASN A 131 -1.43 -16.09 10.30
CA ASN A 131 -2.64 -16.80 10.71
C ASN A 131 -3.78 -16.68 9.69
N LEU A 132 -4.00 -15.50 9.10
CA LEU A 132 -4.97 -15.25 8.03
C LEU A 132 -4.69 -16.15 6.82
N PHE A 133 -3.43 -16.25 6.38
CA PHE A 133 -3.03 -17.14 5.30
C PHE A 133 -3.32 -18.61 5.65
N LEU A 134 -2.82 -19.11 6.78
CA LEU A 134 -2.97 -20.52 7.16
C LEU A 134 -4.44 -20.91 7.35
N GLN A 135 -5.25 -20.01 7.94
CA GLN A 135 -6.69 -20.23 8.07
C GLN A 135 -7.37 -20.21 6.69
N GLY A 136 -7.01 -19.27 5.81
CA GLY A 136 -7.53 -19.25 4.44
C GLY A 136 -7.22 -20.55 3.67
N ILE A 137 -6.06 -21.16 3.90
CA ILE A 137 -5.72 -22.48 3.36
C ILE A 137 -6.63 -23.57 3.93
N ILE A 138 -6.88 -23.58 5.24
CA ILE A 138 -7.81 -24.53 5.88
C ILE A 138 -9.22 -24.36 5.32
N ASP A 139 -9.70 -23.14 5.14
CA ASP A 139 -11.06 -22.85 4.64
C ASP A 139 -11.24 -23.28 3.18
N THR A 140 -10.15 -23.24 2.40
CA THR A 140 -10.13 -23.60 0.98
C THR A 140 -9.53 -24.98 0.71
N ARG A 141 -9.36 -25.81 1.73
CA ARG A 141 -8.71 -27.14 1.64
C ARG A 141 -9.36 -28.07 0.62
N ASP A 142 -10.68 -27.97 0.43
CA ASP A 142 -11.46 -28.82 -0.47
C ASP A 142 -11.44 -28.33 -1.94
N LYS A 143 -10.85 -27.15 -2.20
CA LYS A 143 -10.71 -26.59 -3.56
C LYS A 143 -9.40 -27.05 -4.22
N PRO A 144 -9.30 -27.12 -5.55
CA PRO A 144 -8.04 -27.44 -6.23
C PRO A 144 -7.01 -26.30 -6.10
N LEU A 145 -5.72 -26.59 -6.31
CA LEU A 145 -4.64 -25.59 -6.21
C LEU A 145 -4.73 -24.46 -7.25
N ASN A 146 -5.38 -24.71 -8.40
CA ASN A 146 -5.61 -23.71 -9.44
C ASN A 146 -6.95 -22.96 -9.29
N ASP A 147 -7.65 -23.12 -8.16
CA ASP A 147 -8.72 -22.20 -7.79
C ASP A 147 -8.13 -20.81 -7.55
N LYS A 148 -8.77 -19.77 -8.09
CA LYS A 148 -8.24 -18.40 -8.04
C LYS A 148 -7.97 -17.90 -6.62
N THR A 149 -8.81 -18.28 -5.64
CA THR A 149 -8.57 -17.89 -4.23
C THR A 149 -7.36 -18.60 -3.67
N VAL A 150 -7.21 -19.91 -3.95
CA VAL A 150 -6.06 -20.69 -3.49
C VAL A 150 -4.76 -20.18 -4.13
N GLU A 151 -4.77 -19.95 -5.43
CA GLU A 151 -3.64 -19.36 -6.16
C GLU A 151 -3.25 -18.00 -5.57
N TRP A 152 -4.24 -17.12 -5.34
CA TRP A 152 -4.00 -15.81 -4.75
C TRP A 152 -3.41 -15.90 -3.33
N LEU A 153 -3.89 -16.81 -2.47
CA LEU A 153 -3.34 -17.03 -1.13
C LEU A 153 -1.87 -17.45 -1.20
N PHE A 154 -1.51 -18.37 -2.10
CA PHE A 154 -0.12 -18.81 -2.28
C PHE A 154 0.77 -17.76 -2.96
N GLN A 155 0.19 -16.82 -3.72
CA GLN A 155 0.92 -15.66 -4.24
C GLN A 155 1.19 -14.63 -3.13
N HIS A 156 0.26 -14.45 -2.19
CA HIS A 156 0.32 -13.42 -1.14
C HIS A 156 0.26 -14.00 0.29
N PRO A 157 1.20 -14.88 0.70
CA PRO A 157 1.15 -15.48 2.04
C PRO A 157 1.47 -14.48 3.16
N LEU A 158 2.21 -13.42 2.85
CA LEU A 158 2.68 -12.39 3.76
C LEU A 158 3.12 -11.17 2.94
N SER A 159 2.91 -9.98 3.48
CA SER A 159 3.44 -8.72 2.94
C SER A 159 3.65 -7.72 4.08
N ASP A 160 4.54 -6.75 3.87
CA ASP A 160 4.69 -5.63 4.80
C ASP A 160 3.50 -4.68 4.71
N GLY A 161 3.07 -4.37 3.48
CA GLY A 161 2.05 -3.36 3.16
C GLY A 161 0.68 -3.65 3.75
N GLY A 162 -0.19 -2.65 3.75
CA GLY A 162 -1.54 -2.81 4.25
C GLY A 162 -2.29 -1.50 4.38
N THR A 163 -3.35 -1.48 5.17
CA THR A 163 -4.30 -0.37 5.18
C THR A 163 -4.56 0.16 6.58
N PHE A 164 -5.21 1.33 6.68
CA PHE A 164 -5.59 1.88 7.99
C PHE A 164 -6.46 0.94 8.82
N THR A 165 -7.28 0.09 8.17
CA THR A 165 -8.05 -0.96 8.86
C THR A 165 -7.13 -1.89 9.64
N GLY A 166 -5.99 -2.25 9.06
CA GLY A 166 -4.95 -3.01 9.74
C GLY A 166 -4.39 -2.30 10.97
N VAL A 167 -4.18 -0.98 10.88
CA VAL A 167 -3.67 -0.19 12.02
C VAL A 167 -4.69 -0.29 13.15
N ALA A 168 -5.96 -0.06 12.84
CA ALA A 168 -7.05 -0.09 13.80
C ALA A 168 -7.25 -1.48 14.43
N ASP A 169 -7.21 -2.55 13.62
CA ASP A 169 -7.36 -3.93 14.10
C ASP A 169 -6.19 -4.37 15.00
N ILE A 170 -4.95 -4.09 14.59
CA ILE A 170 -3.76 -4.50 15.34
C ILE A 170 -3.60 -3.66 16.60
N VAL A 171 -3.69 -2.33 16.50
CA VAL A 171 -3.57 -1.44 17.66
C VAL A 171 -4.71 -1.68 18.64
N GLY A 172 -5.94 -1.87 18.17
CA GLY A 172 -7.09 -2.14 19.04
C GLY A 172 -6.97 -3.46 19.82
N LYS A 173 -6.22 -4.44 19.31
CA LYS A 173 -6.03 -5.75 19.95
C LYS A 173 -4.78 -5.83 20.82
N TYR A 174 -3.68 -5.20 20.39
CA TYR A 174 -2.35 -5.36 21.01
C TYR A 174 -1.83 -4.09 21.69
N GLY A 175 -2.44 -2.94 21.46
CA GLY A 175 -2.03 -1.68 22.06
C GLY A 175 -0.89 -0.99 21.32
N LEU A 176 -0.24 -0.06 22.01
CA LEU A 176 0.91 0.71 21.51
C LEU A 176 1.99 0.78 22.58
N VAL A 177 3.23 0.97 22.14
CA VAL A 177 4.36 1.23 23.02
C VAL A 177 5.15 2.43 22.48
N PRO A 178 5.87 3.20 23.32
CA PRO A 178 6.77 4.23 22.83
C PRO A 178 7.96 3.58 22.10
N LYS A 179 8.57 4.29 21.15
CA LYS A 179 9.69 3.77 20.36
C LYS A 179 10.85 3.26 21.21
N GLU A 180 11.10 3.85 22.37
CA GLU A 180 12.15 3.42 23.30
C GLU A 180 11.87 2.08 24.01
N ALA A 181 10.61 1.64 24.10
CA ALA A 181 10.25 0.36 24.70
C ALA A 181 10.44 -0.83 23.73
N MET A 182 10.38 -0.59 22.41
CA MET A 182 10.69 -1.58 21.39
C MET A 182 11.33 -0.89 20.19
N PRO A 183 12.66 -0.74 20.16
CA PRO A 183 13.37 -0.04 19.09
C PRO A 183 13.44 -0.87 17.81
N GLU A 184 13.71 -0.19 16.70
CA GLU A 184 13.96 -0.83 15.40
C GLU A 184 15.17 -1.78 15.46
N THR A 185 15.17 -2.75 14.55
CA THR A 185 16.19 -3.78 14.37
C THR A 185 16.72 -3.73 12.94
N ASN A 186 17.78 -4.49 12.65
CA ASN A 186 18.24 -4.63 11.26
C ASN A 186 17.14 -5.16 10.33
N SER A 187 16.33 -6.11 10.80
CA SER A 187 15.28 -6.72 9.97
C SER A 187 14.05 -5.84 9.83
N SER A 188 13.76 -4.95 10.76
CA SER A 188 12.65 -4.00 10.59
C SER A 188 13.03 -2.85 9.65
N ASP A 189 14.30 -2.42 9.64
CA ASP A 189 14.83 -1.46 8.67
C ASP A 189 15.04 -2.06 7.27
N ASN A 190 15.07 -3.39 7.15
CA ASN A 190 15.24 -4.12 5.89
C ASN A 190 14.53 -5.50 5.93
N THR A 191 13.23 -5.49 5.67
CA THR A 191 12.32 -6.63 5.92
C THR A 191 12.41 -7.75 4.90
N SER A 192 12.90 -7.46 3.68
CA SER A 192 12.83 -8.37 2.53
C SER A 192 13.32 -9.80 2.85
N ARG A 193 14.45 -9.94 3.57
CA ARG A 193 14.99 -11.27 3.89
C ARG A 193 14.13 -12.04 4.90
N MET A 194 13.64 -11.35 5.93
CA MET A 194 12.74 -11.95 6.91
C MET A 194 11.42 -12.36 6.25
N ALA A 195 10.79 -11.44 5.51
CA ALA A 195 9.52 -11.67 4.83
C ALA A 195 9.60 -12.84 3.84
N ASN A 196 10.69 -12.96 3.07
CA ASN A 196 10.91 -14.06 2.15
C ASN A 196 11.00 -15.43 2.86
N LEU A 197 11.74 -15.52 3.97
CA LEU A 197 11.88 -16.77 4.72
C LEU A 197 10.57 -17.18 5.40
N ILE A 198 9.84 -16.22 5.98
CA ILE A 198 8.52 -16.48 6.59
C ILE A 198 7.53 -16.91 5.50
N SER A 199 7.48 -16.19 4.37
CA SER A 199 6.62 -16.53 3.23
C SER A 199 6.90 -17.93 2.70
N LEU A 200 8.17 -18.30 2.53
CA LEU A 200 8.55 -19.65 2.11
C LEU A 200 8.02 -20.71 3.09
N LYS A 201 8.17 -20.47 4.39
CA LYS A 201 7.71 -21.40 5.43
C LYS A 201 6.18 -21.49 5.49
N LEU A 202 5.48 -20.37 5.30
CA LEU A 202 4.03 -20.35 5.19
C LEU A 202 3.55 -21.16 4.00
N LYS A 203 4.15 -21.02 2.81
CA LYS A 203 3.78 -21.83 1.64
C LYS A 203 4.00 -23.33 1.88
N GLU A 204 5.10 -23.70 2.55
CA GLU A 204 5.36 -25.09 2.97
C GLU A 204 4.24 -25.61 3.90
N TYR A 205 3.88 -24.83 4.92
CA TYR A 205 2.80 -25.15 5.85
C TYR A 205 1.42 -25.19 5.18
N GLY A 206 1.17 -24.32 4.21
CA GLY A 206 -0.05 -24.35 3.42
C GLY A 206 -0.21 -25.67 2.66
N LEU A 207 0.86 -26.21 2.08
CA LEU A 207 0.83 -27.52 1.44
C LEU A 207 0.61 -28.66 2.45
N GLN A 208 1.28 -28.60 3.60
CA GLN A 208 1.12 -29.60 4.67
C GLN A 208 -0.30 -29.65 5.24
N LEU A 209 -0.92 -28.50 5.52
CA LEU A 209 -2.31 -28.44 6.00
C LEU A 209 -3.30 -29.04 4.99
N ARG A 210 -3.06 -28.82 3.70
CA ARG A 210 -3.88 -29.38 2.62
C ARG A 210 -3.71 -30.89 2.50
N ASP A 211 -2.48 -31.39 2.64
CA ASP A 211 -2.21 -32.83 2.65
C ASP A 211 -2.85 -33.53 3.87
N LEU A 212 -2.74 -32.92 5.05
CA LEU A 212 -3.43 -33.41 6.26
C LEU A 212 -4.95 -33.48 6.04
N ALA A 213 -5.52 -32.44 5.45
CA ALA A 213 -6.94 -32.40 5.11
C ALA A 213 -7.32 -33.50 4.10
N SER A 214 -6.55 -33.70 3.03
CA SER A 214 -6.83 -34.76 2.04
C SER A 214 -6.66 -36.16 2.62
N ASN A 215 -5.81 -36.32 3.64
CA ASN A 215 -5.65 -37.56 4.42
C ASN A 215 -6.70 -37.73 5.53
N GLY A 216 -7.72 -36.88 5.57
CA GLY A 216 -8.89 -37.04 6.44
C GLY A 216 -8.78 -36.40 7.83
N ALA A 217 -7.78 -35.54 8.05
CA ALA A 217 -7.66 -34.78 9.30
C ALA A 217 -8.92 -33.94 9.56
N LYS A 218 -9.41 -33.99 10.80
CA LYS A 218 -10.58 -33.21 11.23
C LYS A 218 -10.19 -31.77 11.55
N PRO A 219 -11.13 -30.81 11.54
CA PRO A 219 -10.84 -29.40 11.83
C PRO A 219 -10.00 -29.16 13.09
N ALA A 220 -10.31 -29.84 14.20
CA ALA A 220 -9.55 -29.71 15.45
C ALA A 220 -8.07 -30.15 15.33
N ALA A 221 -7.76 -31.12 14.46
CA ALA A 221 -6.38 -31.53 14.21
C ALA A 221 -5.64 -30.48 13.36
N LEU A 222 -6.32 -29.90 12.37
CA LEU A 222 -5.77 -28.81 11.55
C LEU A 222 -5.51 -27.55 12.39
N ASP A 223 -6.42 -27.20 13.30
CA ASP A 223 -6.25 -26.06 14.21
C ASP A 223 -5.08 -26.25 15.18
N LYS A 224 -4.91 -27.47 15.71
CA LYS A 224 -3.77 -27.83 16.54
C LYS A 224 -2.45 -27.69 15.77
N GLU A 225 -2.42 -28.19 14.53
CA GLU A 225 -1.23 -28.09 13.68
C GLU A 225 -0.92 -26.64 13.32
N LYS A 226 -1.94 -25.85 12.93
CA LYS A 226 -1.82 -24.41 12.68
C LYS A 226 -1.23 -23.67 13.88
N THR A 227 -1.62 -24.02 15.09
CA THR A 227 -1.08 -23.42 16.32
C THR A 227 0.41 -23.70 16.48
N ALA A 228 0.86 -24.93 16.23
CA ALA A 228 2.29 -25.28 16.26
C ALA A 228 3.09 -24.57 15.15
N MET A 229 2.50 -24.48 13.95
CA MET A 229 3.05 -23.75 12.81
C MET A 229 3.23 -22.25 13.15
N LEU A 230 2.21 -21.61 13.72
CA LEU A 230 2.28 -20.22 14.18
C LEU A 230 3.30 -20.01 15.30
N GLY A 231 3.51 -20.99 16.18
CA GLY A 231 4.60 -20.96 17.15
C GLY A 231 5.99 -20.89 16.50
N THR A 232 6.17 -21.55 15.36
CA THR A 232 7.40 -21.43 14.57
C THR A 232 7.54 -20.05 13.94
N ILE A 233 6.45 -19.50 13.39
CA ILE A 233 6.43 -18.14 12.80
C ILE A 233 6.73 -17.09 13.87
N TYR A 234 6.11 -17.18 15.05
CA TYR A 234 6.38 -16.33 16.20
C TYR A 234 7.87 -16.35 16.57
N ARG A 235 8.49 -17.54 16.63
CA ARG A 235 9.93 -17.66 16.89
C ARG A 235 10.76 -16.95 15.82
N MET A 236 10.39 -17.08 14.54
CA MET A 236 11.08 -16.37 13.44
C MET A 236 10.96 -14.85 13.58
N LEU A 237 9.78 -14.35 13.94
CA LEU A 237 9.55 -12.93 14.19
C LEU A 237 10.37 -12.44 15.38
N VAL A 238 10.38 -13.15 16.51
CA VAL A 238 11.17 -12.78 17.70
C VAL A 238 12.67 -12.69 17.39
N LEU A 239 13.21 -13.62 16.58
CA LEU A 239 14.62 -13.61 16.20
C LEU A 239 15.00 -12.41 15.32
N ASN A 240 14.03 -11.81 14.62
CA ASN A 240 14.27 -10.69 13.71
C ASN A 240 13.90 -9.34 14.32
N LEU A 241 12.80 -9.28 15.07
CA LEU A 241 12.16 -8.05 15.52
C LEU A 241 12.24 -7.84 17.04
N GLY A 242 12.70 -8.84 17.79
CA GLY A 242 12.71 -8.81 19.25
C GLY A 242 11.43 -9.36 19.88
N VAL A 243 11.45 -9.50 21.20
CA VAL A 243 10.29 -9.95 21.99
C VAL A 243 9.39 -8.75 22.26
N PRO A 244 8.10 -8.76 21.86
CA PRO A 244 7.19 -7.66 22.17
C PRO A 244 7.06 -7.46 23.69
N PRO A 245 7.28 -6.25 24.22
CA PRO A 245 7.12 -5.99 25.65
C PRO A 245 5.67 -6.14 26.09
N THR A 246 5.47 -6.70 27.29
CA THR A 246 4.17 -6.83 27.94
C THR A 246 3.92 -5.75 28.99
N GLU A 247 5.00 -5.19 29.54
CA GLU A 247 5.02 -4.06 30.46
C GLU A 247 6.33 -3.26 30.26
N PHE A 248 6.29 -1.97 30.55
CA PHE A 248 7.44 -1.06 30.40
C PHE A 248 7.23 0.20 31.23
N ASP A 249 8.33 0.83 31.62
CA ASP A 249 8.32 2.18 32.18
C ASP A 249 8.54 3.20 31.05
N TYR A 250 7.74 4.26 31.05
CA TYR A 250 7.86 5.39 30.14
C TYR A 250 8.22 6.65 30.92
N VAL A 251 9.31 7.31 30.53
CA VAL A 251 9.77 8.54 31.19
C VAL A 251 9.34 9.74 30.36
N ARG A 252 8.30 10.43 30.82
CA ARG A 252 7.83 11.67 30.20
C ARG A 252 8.86 12.78 30.42
N LYS A 253 9.21 13.48 29.35
CA LYS A 253 10.16 14.60 29.39
C LYS A 253 9.44 15.95 29.40
N ASP A 254 10.01 16.93 30.09
CA ASP A 254 9.56 18.33 30.04
C ASP A 254 9.96 19.02 28.73
N ALA A 255 9.63 20.30 28.58
CA ALA A 255 9.95 21.08 27.38
C ALA A 255 11.47 21.29 27.17
N GLN A 256 12.28 21.10 28.21
CA GLN A 256 13.74 21.19 28.18
C GLN A 256 14.40 19.82 27.95
N GLY A 257 13.61 18.74 27.91
CA GLY A 257 14.07 17.37 27.69
C GLY A 257 14.46 16.62 28.97
N ASN A 258 14.23 17.18 30.16
CA ASN A 258 14.54 16.52 31.42
C ASN A 258 13.42 15.54 31.81
N PRO A 259 13.74 14.43 32.49
CA PRO A 259 12.73 13.55 33.09
C PRO A 259 11.78 14.33 34.01
N ALA A 260 10.47 14.27 33.71
CA ALA A 260 9.43 14.94 34.49
C ALA A 260 8.60 13.93 35.31
N GLU A 261 8.30 12.76 34.73
CA GLU A 261 7.45 11.74 35.35
C GLU A 261 7.80 10.37 34.78
N THR A 262 7.82 9.34 35.63
CA THR A 262 7.97 7.94 35.21
C THR A 262 6.64 7.23 35.41
N GLU A 263 6.14 6.61 34.34
CA GLU A 263 4.84 5.97 34.29
C GLU A 263 5.02 4.49 33.94
N HIS A 264 4.38 3.59 34.70
CA HIS A 264 4.40 2.17 34.39
C HIS A 264 3.20 1.79 33.52
N HIS A 265 3.44 1.12 32.41
CA HIS A 265 2.42 0.83 31.40
C HIS A 265 2.44 -0.62 30.91
N THR A 266 1.26 -1.08 30.50
CA THR A 266 1.12 -2.15 29.52
C THR A 266 0.84 -1.50 28.15
N PRO A 267 1.01 -2.22 27.03
CA PRO A 267 0.70 -1.68 25.70
C PRO A 267 -0.74 -1.12 25.57
N MET A 268 -1.72 -1.78 26.21
CA MET A 268 -3.11 -1.32 26.22
C MET A 268 -3.32 -0.09 27.09
N SER A 269 -2.70 -0.01 28.28
CA SER A 269 -2.84 1.18 29.12
C SER A 269 -2.14 2.40 28.50
N PHE A 270 -1.08 2.18 27.73
CA PHE A 270 -0.41 3.22 26.96
C PHE A 270 -1.26 3.71 25.78
N LEU A 271 -1.87 2.80 25.01
CA LEU A 271 -2.85 3.15 23.97
C LEU A 271 -3.98 4.03 24.53
N LYS A 272 -4.58 3.61 25.65
CA LYS A 272 -5.66 4.35 26.31
C LYS A 272 -5.27 5.79 26.69
N LYS A 273 -4.02 6.01 27.08
CA LYS A 273 -3.53 7.33 27.51
C LYS A 273 -3.10 8.19 26.32
N TYR A 274 -2.27 7.64 25.42
CA TYR A 274 -1.55 8.39 24.39
C TYR A 274 -2.09 8.22 22.97
N GLY A 275 -2.89 7.19 22.69
CA GLY A 275 -3.48 6.94 21.37
C GLY A 275 -5.01 7.13 21.35
N ASP A 276 -5.68 6.31 20.54
CA ASP A 276 -7.13 6.32 20.34
C ASP A 276 -7.67 4.88 20.38
N GLU A 277 -8.48 4.52 21.38
CA GLU A 277 -9.07 3.18 21.48
C GLU A 277 -10.22 2.96 20.48
N ASN A 278 -10.67 4.02 19.80
CA ASN A 278 -11.85 4.01 18.93
C ASN A 278 -11.48 4.14 17.44
N LEU A 279 -10.28 3.71 17.02
CA LEU A 279 -9.83 3.77 15.62
C LEU A 279 -10.82 3.10 14.64
N LEU A 280 -11.49 2.03 15.05
CA LEU A 280 -12.45 1.29 14.22
C LEU A 280 -13.82 1.96 14.07
N THR A 281 -14.14 2.95 14.90
CA THR A 281 -15.48 3.58 14.95
C THR A 281 -15.42 5.07 14.66
N ASN A 282 -14.33 5.74 15.03
CA ASN A 282 -14.16 7.17 14.85
C ASN A 282 -13.70 7.54 13.44
N TYR A 283 -13.23 6.58 12.63
CA TYR A 283 -12.66 6.83 11.31
C TYR A 283 -13.41 6.10 10.22
N VAL A 284 -13.49 6.74 9.05
CA VAL A 284 -14.05 6.15 7.84
C VAL A 284 -13.10 6.37 6.67
N MET A 285 -13.20 5.49 5.69
CA MET A 285 -12.30 5.45 4.54
C MET A 285 -13.06 5.89 3.30
N VAL A 286 -12.58 6.92 2.63
CA VAL A 286 -13.09 7.35 1.33
C VAL A 286 -12.03 7.14 0.27
N MET A 287 -12.48 6.92 -0.96
CA MET A 287 -11.60 6.65 -2.09
C MET A 287 -12.07 7.43 -3.31
N ASN A 288 -11.13 7.88 -4.15
CA ASN A 288 -11.45 8.30 -5.50
C ASN A 288 -11.03 7.22 -6.50
N ASP A 289 -12.01 6.46 -6.96
CA ASP A 289 -11.87 5.44 -7.97
C ASP A 289 -12.87 5.68 -9.12
N PRO A 290 -12.47 6.41 -10.18
CA PRO A 290 -13.33 6.69 -11.33
C PRO A 290 -13.64 5.44 -12.18
N SER A 291 -13.03 4.28 -11.91
CA SER A 291 -13.36 3.03 -12.58
C SER A 291 -14.65 2.37 -12.06
N ARG A 292 -15.18 2.88 -10.93
CA ARG A 292 -16.39 2.37 -10.26
C ARG A 292 -17.42 3.48 -10.07
N GLU A 293 -18.66 3.08 -9.79
CA GLU A 293 -19.74 4.03 -9.49
C GLU A 293 -19.42 4.79 -8.21
N TYR A 294 -19.55 6.11 -8.24
CA TYR A 294 -19.44 6.98 -7.06
C TYR A 294 -20.67 6.84 -6.16
N TYR A 295 -20.52 7.27 -4.90
CA TYR A 295 -21.54 7.22 -3.86
C TYR A 295 -22.04 5.81 -3.56
N LYS A 296 -21.14 4.83 -3.67
CA LYS A 296 -21.34 3.44 -3.26
C LYS A 296 -20.30 3.04 -2.23
N CYS A 297 -20.69 2.12 -1.35
CA CYS A 297 -19.77 1.48 -0.42
C CYS A 297 -19.24 0.19 -1.05
N TYR A 298 -17.93 -0.03 -0.98
CA TYR A 298 -17.24 -1.22 -1.48
C TYR A 298 -16.44 -1.86 -0.36
N GLU A 299 -16.22 -3.17 -0.46
CA GLU A 299 -15.40 -3.95 0.45
C GLU A 299 -14.57 -4.95 -0.34
N ILE A 300 -13.25 -4.93 -0.17
CA ILE A 300 -12.32 -5.82 -0.88
C ILE A 300 -12.15 -7.11 -0.07
N ASP A 301 -12.36 -8.27 -0.70
CA ASP A 301 -12.18 -9.55 -0.04
C ASP A 301 -10.71 -9.80 0.35
N TYR A 302 -10.47 -10.43 1.50
CA TYR A 302 -9.14 -10.65 2.10
C TYR A 302 -8.24 -9.41 2.35
N ASP A 303 -8.65 -8.19 2.00
CA ASP A 303 -7.93 -6.96 2.34
C ASP A 303 -8.11 -6.61 3.83
N ARG A 304 -7.53 -7.44 4.69
CA ARG A 304 -7.57 -7.39 6.15
C ARG A 304 -6.28 -7.96 6.71
N HIS A 305 -5.99 -7.64 7.96
CA HIS A 305 -4.71 -7.98 8.58
C HIS A 305 -4.80 -9.15 9.56
N ARG A 306 -5.99 -9.38 10.12
CA ARG A 306 -6.30 -10.51 11.01
C ARG A 306 -7.50 -11.28 10.48
N TYR A 307 -7.55 -12.59 10.74
CA TYR A 307 -8.60 -13.46 10.19
C TYR A 307 -10.02 -13.04 10.62
N ASP A 308 -10.19 -12.67 11.89
CA ASP A 308 -11.43 -12.19 12.49
C ASP A 308 -11.58 -10.66 12.43
N GLY A 309 -10.81 -10.02 11.55
CA GLY A 309 -10.72 -8.58 11.33
C GLY A 309 -11.71 -8.05 10.32
N LYS A 310 -11.67 -6.73 10.12
CA LYS A 310 -12.48 -6.06 9.11
C LYS A 310 -11.69 -5.99 7.81
N ASN A 311 -12.39 -6.20 6.70
CA ASN A 311 -11.84 -5.87 5.40
C ASN A 311 -11.82 -4.36 5.20
N TRP A 312 -10.93 -3.89 4.32
CA TRP A 312 -10.96 -2.55 3.78
C TRP A 312 -12.34 -2.27 3.18
N THR A 313 -13.05 -1.33 3.80
CA THR A 313 -14.40 -0.91 3.43
C THR A 313 -14.39 0.59 3.21
N TYR A 314 -14.76 1.04 2.02
CA TYR A 314 -14.67 2.44 1.64
C TYR A 314 -15.92 2.94 0.93
N VAL A 315 -16.16 4.25 0.99
CA VAL A 315 -17.12 4.92 0.11
C VAL A 315 -16.37 5.59 -1.03
N ASN A 316 -16.73 5.25 -2.27
CA ASN A 316 -16.15 5.85 -3.46
C ASN A 316 -16.78 7.21 -3.73
N LEU A 317 -15.98 8.27 -3.92
CA LEU A 317 -16.44 9.65 -4.09
C LEU A 317 -15.69 10.37 -5.21
N PRO A 318 -16.30 11.39 -5.83
CA PRO A 318 -15.55 12.35 -6.64
C PRO A 318 -14.49 13.05 -5.79
N VAL A 319 -13.34 13.37 -6.40
CA VAL A 319 -12.22 13.98 -5.68
C VAL A 319 -12.57 15.31 -5.02
N GLU A 320 -13.49 16.10 -5.61
CA GLU A 320 -13.95 17.37 -5.04
C GLU A 320 -14.60 17.20 -3.65
N ASP A 321 -15.46 16.20 -3.47
CA ASP A 321 -16.08 15.90 -2.17
C ASP A 321 -15.01 15.49 -1.14
N ILE A 322 -13.96 14.77 -1.58
CA ILE A 322 -12.83 14.36 -0.74
C ILE A 322 -12.01 15.58 -0.31
N LYS A 323 -11.70 16.50 -1.24
CA LYS A 323 -10.96 17.73 -0.97
C LYS A 323 -11.69 18.60 0.06
N GLU A 324 -13.02 18.73 -0.02
CA GLU A 324 -13.81 19.49 0.95
C GLU A 324 -13.69 18.94 2.38
N MET A 325 -13.79 17.62 2.54
CA MET A 325 -13.61 16.95 3.83
C MET A 325 -12.17 17.11 4.34
N ALA A 326 -11.18 16.97 3.46
CA ALA A 326 -9.77 17.16 3.80
C ALA A 326 -9.48 18.58 4.32
N ILE A 327 -9.97 19.61 3.61
CA ILE A 327 -9.82 21.01 4.03
C ILE A 327 -10.47 21.25 5.39
N THR A 328 -11.63 20.65 5.65
CA THR A 328 -12.32 20.76 6.93
C THR A 328 -11.49 20.18 8.08
N SER A 329 -10.92 18.98 7.89
CA SER A 329 -10.03 18.36 8.87
C SER A 329 -8.76 19.18 9.14
N LEU A 330 -8.12 19.70 8.08
CA LEU A 330 -6.90 20.50 8.21
C LEU A 330 -7.14 21.83 8.92
N LYS A 331 -8.30 22.46 8.71
CA LYS A 331 -8.70 23.68 9.44
C LYS A 331 -8.91 23.43 10.94
N ASP A 332 -9.32 22.22 11.32
CA ASP A 332 -9.38 21.77 12.72
C ASP A 332 -8.02 21.23 13.23
N SER A 333 -6.92 21.53 12.51
CA SER A 333 -5.56 21.09 12.84
C SER A 333 -5.43 19.56 13.02
N THR A 334 -6.17 18.77 12.24
CA THR A 334 -6.14 17.31 12.29
C THR A 334 -5.53 16.72 11.03
N MET A 335 -4.42 16.01 11.21
CA MET A 335 -3.75 15.21 10.18
C MET A 335 -4.60 14.01 9.75
N MET A 336 -4.43 13.57 8.50
CA MET A 336 -5.18 12.44 7.93
C MET A 336 -4.24 11.43 7.29
N TYR A 337 -4.61 10.16 7.37
CA TYR A 337 -3.99 9.13 6.54
C TYR A 337 -4.43 9.34 5.09
N PHE A 338 -3.46 9.43 4.20
CA PHE A 338 -3.63 9.67 2.77
C PHE A 338 -2.82 8.64 1.99
N SER A 339 -3.34 8.15 0.87
CA SER A 339 -2.57 7.29 -0.02
C SER A 339 -2.71 7.69 -1.48
N CYS A 340 -1.65 7.46 -2.22
CA CYS A 340 -1.51 7.89 -3.60
C CYS A 340 -0.59 6.95 -4.39
N ASP A 341 -0.45 7.21 -5.70
CA ASP A 341 0.61 6.62 -6.51
C ASP A 341 1.87 7.49 -6.49
N VAL A 342 2.64 7.43 -5.39
CA VAL A 342 3.74 8.38 -5.12
C VAL A 342 4.87 8.33 -6.17
N GLY A 343 5.02 7.22 -6.88
CA GLY A 343 6.05 7.06 -7.91
C GLY A 343 5.79 7.90 -9.17
N LYS A 344 4.55 8.34 -9.40
CA LYS A 344 4.17 9.07 -10.61
C LYS A 344 4.55 10.53 -10.49
N PHE A 345 5.40 10.97 -11.41
CA PHE A 345 5.82 12.37 -11.51
C PHE A 345 6.40 12.98 -10.23
N LEU A 346 7.03 12.17 -9.37
CA LEU A 346 7.78 12.65 -8.21
C LEU A 346 9.17 13.16 -8.62
N ASN A 347 9.48 14.42 -8.31
CA ASN A 347 10.85 14.89 -8.19
C ASN A 347 11.31 14.73 -6.74
N SER A 348 12.02 13.65 -6.45
CA SER A 348 12.43 13.26 -5.09
C SER A 348 13.43 14.22 -4.45
N GLU A 349 14.30 14.86 -5.23
CA GLU A 349 15.27 15.84 -4.74
C GLU A 349 14.58 17.11 -4.23
N ARG A 350 13.54 17.56 -4.93
CA ARG A 350 12.75 18.73 -4.53
C ARG A 350 11.64 18.40 -3.51
N GLY A 351 11.24 17.13 -3.43
CA GLY A 351 10.04 16.73 -2.70
C GLY A 351 8.77 17.26 -3.34
N LEU A 352 8.72 17.33 -4.68
CA LEU A 352 7.61 17.90 -5.44
C LEU A 352 6.90 16.83 -6.26
N LEU A 353 5.58 16.75 -6.12
CA LEU A 353 4.67 15.91 -6.88
C LEU A 353 3.84 16.79 -7.81
N ASP A 354 4.16 16.74 -9.11
CA ASP A 354 3.55 17.60 -10.12
C ASP A 354 3.55 16.86 -11.46
N VAL A 355 2.39 16.78 -12.11
CA VAL A 355 2.23 16.10 -13.41
C VAL A 355 3.15 16.69 -14.50
N LYS A 356 3.67 17.90 -14.29
CA LYS A 356 4.58 18.61 -15.22
C LYS A 356 6.06 18.41 -14.89
N ASN A 357 6.43 17.58 -13.91
CA ASN A 357 7.83 17.34 -13.56
C ASN A 357 8.65 16.69 -14.68
N TYR A 358 8.01 15.89 -15.54
CA TYR A 358 8.69 15.17 -16.62
C TYR A 358 7.96 15.29 -17.95
N ASP A 359 8.67 15.72 -18.97
CA ASP A 359 8.19 15.81 -20.36
C ASP A 359 8.68 14.61 -21.18
N TYR A 360 8.12 13.43 -20.86
CA TYR A 360 8.40 12.21 -21.62
C TYR A 360 7.82 12.25 -23.03
N GLU A 361 6.76 13.04 -23.25
CA GLU A 361 6.07 13.10 -24.53
C GLU A 361 6.94 13.75 -25.60
N SER A 362 7.52 14.92 -25.29
CA SER A 362 8.47 15.57 -26.20
C SER A 362 9.73 14.72 -26.41
N LEU A 363 10.23 14.07 -25.36
CA LEU A 363 11.43 13.22 -25.46
C LEU A 363 11.21 12.00 -26.37
N MET A 364 10.03 11.40 -26.31
CA MET A 364 9.69 10.18 -27.06
C MET A 364 9.01 10.44 -28.41
N GLY A 365 8.56 11.68 -28.66
CA GLY A 365 7.79 12.02 -29.85
C GLY A 365 6.44 11.30 -29.90
N THR A 366 5.80 11.05 -28.75
CA THR A 366 4.50 10.38 -28.63
C THR A 366 3.77 10.82 -27.38
N THR A 367 2.52 10.38 -27.18
CA THR A 367 1.68 10.74 -26.03
C THR A 367 1.39 9.56 -25.12
N PHE A 368 1.13 9.83 -23.83
CA PHE A 368 0.77 8.83 -22.81
C PHE A 368 -0.57 9.15 -22.12
N ASN A 369 -1.60 9.42 -22.92
CA ASN A 369 -2.87 10.05 -22.55
C ASN A 369 -3.94 9.16 -21.86
N MET A 370 -3.54 8.17 -21.05
CA MET A 370 -4.55 7.42 -20.28
C MET A 370 -5.11 8.30 -19.16
N ASP A 371 -6.45 8.40 -19.07
CA ASP A 371 -7.11 9.01 -17.92
C ASP A 371 -6.97 8.13 -16.66
N LYS A 372 -7.30 8.67 -15.48
CA LYS A 372 -7.17 7.95 -14.20
C LYS A 372 -7.92 6.62 -14.19
N LYS A 373 -9.13 6.56 -14.77
CA LYS A 373 -9.92 5.33 -14.87
C LYS A 373 -9.21 4.28 -15.70
N GLN A 374 -8.70 4.66 -16.88
CA GLN A 374 -7.96 3.78 -17.77
C GLN A 374 -6.66 3.30 -17.12
N ARG A 375 -5.94 4.18 -16.41
CA ARG A 375 -4.73 3.79 -15.67
C ARG A 375 -5.02 2.73 -14.59
N ILE A 376 -6.15 2.86 -13.87
CA ILE A 376 -6.60 1.84 -12.89
C ILE A 376 -6.96 0.52 -13.59
N GLN A 377 -7.79 0.57 -14.64
CA GLN A 377 -8.28 -0.62 -15.33
C GLN A 377 -7.18 -1.41 -16.07
N THR A 378 -6.07 -0.74 -16.40
CA THR A 378 -4.91 -1.33 -17.08
C THR A 378 -3.74 -1.62 -16.14
N PHE A 379 -3.92 -1.47 -14.83
CA PHE A 379 -2.88 -1.66 -13.81
C PHE A 379 -1.66 -0.72 -13.95
N SER A 380 -1.82 0.41 -14.64
CA SER A 380 -0.76 1.41 -14.83
C SER A 380 -0.63 2.38 -13.64
N SER A 381 -1.65 2.46 -12.78
CA SER A 381 -1.65 3.26 -11.55
C SER A 381 -2.59 2.67 -10.50
N GLY A 382 -2.21 2.81 -9.23
CA GLY A 382 -2.95 2.39 -8.05
C GLY A 382 -2.33 2.98 -6.79
N SER A 383 -2.99 2.83 -5.64
CA SER A 383 -2.43 3.25 -4.36
C SER A 383 -1.16 2.46 -4.05
N SER A 384 0.00 3.12 -4.03
CA SER A 384 1.30 2.48 -3.87
C SER A 384 2.05 2.91 -2.60
N HIS A 385 1.64 4.01 -1.97
CA HIS A 385 2.29 4.52 -0.75
C HIS A 385 1.31 5.35 0.09
N ALA A 386 1.40 5.20 1.41
CA ALA A 386 0.65 5.99 2.39
C ALA A 386 1.53 7.06 3.05
N MET A 387 0.96 8.25 3.24
CA MET A 387 1.59 9.41 3.87
C MET A 387 0.56 10.20 4.69
N THR A 388 1.01 11.16 5.49
CA THR A 388 0.11 11.91 6.38
C THR A 388 -0.21 13.29 5.80
N LEU A 389 -1.43 13.51 5.33
CA LEU A 389 -1.88 14.81 4.82
C LEU A 389 -1.97 15.84 5.95
N MET A 390 -1.26 16.96 5.80
CA MET A 390 -1.02 17.89 6.91
C MET A 390 -1.09 19.37 6.57
N ALA A 391 -1.15 19.74 5.29
CA ALA A 391 -1.34 21.15 4.91
C ALA A 391 -2.08 21.29 3.59
N VAL A 392 -2.75 22.42 3.45
CA VAL A 392 -3.37 22.87 2.20
C VAL A 392 -3.16 24.37 2.05
N ASP A 393 -2.81 24.79 0.84
CA ASP A 393 -2.78 26.18 0.48
C ASP A 393 -4.03 26.54 -0.32
N LEU A 394 -4.74 27.57 0.14
CA LEU A 394 -6.02 28.00 -0.43
C LEU A 394 -5.83 29.36 -1.10
N ASN A 395 -6.35 29.50 -2.32
CA ASN A 395 -6.41 30.80 -2.99
C ASN A 395 -7.46 31.72 -2.34
N LYS A 396 -7.59 32.95 -2.89
CA LYS A 396 -8.54 33.96 -2.39
C LYS A 396 -10.01 33.50 -2.42
N ASP A 397 -10.35 32.55 -3.27
CA ASP A 397 -11.69 31.98 -3.42
C ASP A 397 -11.90 30.74 -2.54
N GLY A 398 -10.91 30.37 -1.72
CA GLY A 398 -10.95 29.20 -0.85
C GLY A 398 -10.74 27.87 -1.57
N LYS A 399 -10.23 27.89 -2.81
CA LYS A 399 -9.91 26.68 -3.58
C LYS A 399 -8.47 26.21 -3.33
N PRO A 400 -8.23 24.90 -3.21
CA PRO A 400 -6.89 24.37 -3.02
C PRO A 400 -6.01 24.62 -4.24
N VAL A 401 -4.74 24.95 -3.97
CA VAL A 401 -3.71 25.15 -5.00
C VAL A 401 -2.63 24.08 -4.91
N LYS A 402 -2.30 23.69 -3.68
CA LYS A 402 -1.30 22.66 -3.37
C LYS A 402 -1.53 22.09 -1.98
N TRP A 403 -0.98 20.91 -1.76
CA TRP A 403 -1.10 20.14 -0.53
C TRP A 403 0.28 19.70 -0.04
N MET A 404 0.39 19.42 1.26
CA MET A 404 1.60 18.86 1.86
C MET A 404 1.28 17.61 2.64
N VAL A 405 2.13 16.60 2.47
CA VAL A 405 2.13 15.39 3.27
C VAL A 405 3.44 15.27 4.05
N GLU A 406 3.35 14.81 5.30
CA GLU A 406 4.48 14.25 6.04
C GLU A 406 4.75 12.85 5.51
N ASN A 407 5.99 12.59 5.07
CA ASN A 407 6.42 11.29 4.58
C ASN A 407 7.23 10.55 5.66
N SER A 408 7.44 9.25 5.46
CA SER A 408 8.17 8.35 6.35
C SER A 408 9.50 7.89 5.76
N TRP A 409 10.24 8.79 5.08
CA TRP A 409 11.56 8.51 4.48
C TRP A 409 12.69 9.31 5.13
N GLY A 410 12.47 9.81 6.34
CA GLY A 410 13.43 10.58 7.11
C GLY A 410 13.47 12.08 6.77
N PRO A 411 14.03 12.90 7.69
CA PRO A 411 13.97 14.36 7.63
C PRO A 411 14.78 14.98 6.50
N THR A 412 15.69 14.24 5.86
CA THR A 412 16.51 14.72 4.75
C THR A 412 15.91 14.41 3.38
N SER A 413 14.78 13.69 3.33
CA SER A 413 14.11 13.32 2.09
C SER A 413 13.16 14.43 1.63
N GLY A 414 13.09 14.67 0.32
CA GLY A 414 12.23 15.70 -0.26
C GLY A 414 12.41 17.07 0.39
N TYR A 415 11.29 17.71 0.75
CA TYR A 415 11.29 18.98 1.46
C TYR A 415 11.25 18.75 2.97
N GLN A 416 12.42 18.59 3.61
CA GLN A 416 12.54 18.40 5.06
C GLN A 416 11.69 17.24 5.60
N GLY A 417 11.64 16.11 4.89
CA GLY A 417 10.79 14.97 5.23
C GLY A 417 9.36 15.03 4.69
N HIS A 418 9.03 16.07 3.94
CA HIS A 418 7.70 16.29 3.37
C HIS A 418 7.71 16.20 1.85
N LEU A 419 6.54 15.92 1.28
CA LEU A 419 6.27 16.12 -0.13
C LEU A 419 5.19 17.20 -0.30
N ILE A 420 5.39 18.06 -1.29
CA ILE A 420 4.44 19.07 -1.72
C ILE A 420 3.85 18.61 -3.04
N MET A 421 2.53 18.62 -3.16
CA MET A 421 1.82 18.21 -4.38
C MET A 421 0.96 19.34 -4.91
N THR A 422 0.92 19.51 -6.23
CA THR A 422 -0.05 20.40 -6.88
C THR A 422 -1.46 19.84 -6.74
N ASP A 423 -2.48 20.69 -6.78
CA ASP A 423 -3.88 20.22 -6.77
C ASP A 423 -4.20 19.32 -7.98
N GLU A 424 -3.61 19.62 -9.14
CA GLU A 424 -3.71 18.79 -10.35
C GLU A 424 -3.11 17.39 -10.15
N TRP A 425 -1.95 17.29 -9.48
CA TRP A 425 -1.37 15.98 -9.15
C TRP A 425 -2.23 15.20 -8.15
N PHE A 426 -2.82 15.91 -7.18
CA PHE A 426 -3.76 15.31 -6.23
C PHE A 426 -4.92 14.65 -6.98
N ASP A 427 -5.54 15.34 -7.95
CA ASP A 427 -6.64 14.79 -8.75
C ASP A 427 -6.26 13.49 -9.48
N GLU A 428 -5.09 13.47 -10.11
CA GLU A 428 -4.68 12.37 -10.96
C GLU A 428 -4.19 11.14 -10.19
N TYR A 429 -3.58 11.33 -9.01
CA TYR A 429 -2.83 10.27 -8.33
C TYR A 429 -3.17 10.05 -6.85
N MET A 430 -4.09 10.82 -6.26
CA MET A 430 -4.67 10.47 -4.95
C MET A 430 -5.60 9.26 -5.08
N PHE A 431 -5.59 8.36 -4.10
CA PHE A 431 -6.50 7.21 -4.09
C PHE A 431 -7.35 7.16 -2.83
N ARG A 432 -6.75 7.12 -1.64
CA ARG A 432 -7.48 6.89 -0.39
C ARG A 432 -7.27 8.05 0.58
N LEU A 433 -8.30 8.34 1.37
CA LEU A 433 -8.22 9.26 2.51
C LEU A 433 -9.00 8.64 3.67
N VAL A 434 -8.42 8.70 4.87
CA VAL A 434 -9.09 8.29 6.10
C VAL A 434 -9.35 9.51 6.96
N LEU A 435 -10.61 9.67 7.33
CA LEU A 435 -11.15 10.86 7.98
C LEU A 435 -11.80 10.47 9.29
N GLU A 436 -11.71 11.35 10.29
CA GLU A 436 -12.62 11.25 11.42
C GLU A 436 -14.06 11.50 10.96
N THR A 437 -14.99 10.68 11.47
CA THR A 437 -16.43 10.75 11.16
C THR A 437 -17.04 12.13 11.36
N LYS A 438 -16.51 12.95 12.29
CA LYS A 438 -16.98 14.31 12.56
C LYS A 438 -16.80 15.28 11.38
N TYR A 439 -15.90 15.00 10.44
CA TYR A 439 -15.68 15.81 9.24
C TYR A 439 -16.49 15.34 8.03
N VAL A 440 -17.20 14.22 8.16
CA VAL A 440 -17.88 13.58 7.04
C VAL A 440 -19.35 13.99 7.04
N PRO A 441 -19.86 14.57 5.93
CA PRO A 441 -21.27 14.95 5.83
C PRO A 441 -22.22 13.76 6.05
N ALA A 442 -23.38 14.03 6.66
CA ALA A 442 -24.39 12.99 6.96
C ALA A 442 -24.77 12.17 5.72
N LYS A 443 -24.89 12.82 4.55
CA LYS A 443 -25.18 12.15 3.27
C LYS A 443 -24.17 11.06 2.91
N VAL A 444 -22.90 11.24 3.26
CA VAL A 444 -21.82 10.25 3.01
C VAL A 444 -21.84 9.19 4.10
N MET A 445 -22.05 9.58 5.36
CA MET A 445 -22.18 8.66 6.49
C MET A 445 -23.34 7.66 6.31
N ASP A 446 -24.43 8.06 5.68
CA ASP A 446 -25.54 7.17 5.36
C ASP A 446 -25.19 6.09 4.33
N ILE A 447 -24.18 6.31 3.49
CA ILE A 447 -23.70 5.31 2.51
C ILE A 447 -22.96 4.17 3.23
N PHE A 448 -22.18 4.47 4.28
CA PHE A 448 -21.50 3.44 5.08
C PHE A 448 -22.45 2.50 5.82
N LYS A 449 -23.73 2.86 5.98
CA LYS A 449 -24.76 2.00 6.58
C LYS A 449 -25.29 0.94 5.60
N GLN A 450 -25.03 1.10 4.31
CA GLN A 450 -25.46 0.18 3.27
C GLN A 450 -24.58 -1.07 3.26
N LYS A 451 -25.11 -2.19 2.75
CA LYS A 451 -24.30 -3.38 2.52
C LYS A 451 -23.24 -3.08 1.42
N PRO A 452 -21.94 -3.25 1.70
CA PRO A 452 -20.91 -2.97 0.71
C PRO A 452 -20.99 -3.89 -0.51
N ILE A 453 -20.62 -3.37 -1.68
CA ILE A 453 -20.37 -4.14 -2.89
C ILE A 453 -19.05 -4.89 -2.72
N ARG A 454 -19.11 -6.22 -2.78
CA ARG A 454 -17.94 -7.08 -2.61
C ARG A 454 -17.06 -7.10 -3.86
N LEU A 455 -15.79 -6.74 -3.68
CA LEU A 455 -14.72 -6.84 -4.67
C LEU A 455 -13.85 -8.07 -4.35
N PRO A 456 -13.27 -8.74 -5.37
CA PRO A 456 -12.43 -9.91 -5.14
C PRO A 456 -11.07 -9.53 -4.54
N ALA A 457 -10.34 -10.51 -3.99
CA ALA A 457 -9.01 -10.29 -3.42
C ALA A 457 -7.93 -9.86 -4.45
N TRP A 458 -8.15 -10.15 -5.73
CA TRP A 458 -7.30 -9.72 -6.85
C TRP A 458 -7.78 -8.41 -7.51
N ASP A 459 -8.58 -7.61 -6.81
CA ASP A 459 -8.99 -6.30 -7.30
C ASP A 459 -7.75 -5.40 -7.55
N PRO A 460 -7.69 -4.59 -8.62
CA PRO A 460 -6.56 -3.69 -8.87
C PRO A 460 -6.27 -2.70 -7.73
N MET A 461 -7.27 -2.43 -6.88
CA MET A 461 -7.12 -1.57 -5.71
C MET A 461 -6.56 -2.29 -4.47
N PHE A 462 -6.38 -3.60 -4.56
CA PHE A 462 -5.57 -4.42 -3.66
C PHE A 462 -4.17 -4.61 -4.27
N ALA A 463 -3.29 -3.64 -4.04
CA ALA A 463 -1.92 -3.65 -4.53
C ALA A 463 -0.93 -3.67 -3.36
N GLU A 464 0.24 -4.27 -3.58
CA GLU A 464 1.35 -4.16 -2.64
C GLU A 464 1.83 -2.71 -2.54
N GLU A 465 2.12 -2.28 -1.32
CA GLU A 465 2.67 -0.94 -1.02
C GLU A 465 4.20 -1.02 -0.87
N TYR A 466 4.89 0.05 -1.27
CA TYR A 466 6.36 0.11 -1.33
C TYR A 466 7.05 0.51 -0.03
#